data_AF-A0A857FTJ6-F1
#
_entry.id   AF-A0A857FTJ6-F1
#
_cell.length_a   1.000
_cell.length_b   1.000
_cell.length_c   1.000
_cell.angle_alpha   90.00
_cell.angle_beta   90.00
_cell.angle_gamma   90.00
#
_symmetry.space_group_name_H-M   'P 1'
#
loop_
_entity.id
_entity.type
_entity.pdbx_description
1 polymer ?
#
loop_
_entity_poly.entity_id
_entity_poly.type
_entity_poly.pdbx_seq_one_letter_code
_entity_poly.pdbx_strand_id
1 'polypeptide(L)'
;MLPDKDEDWGDQPRRLPRPAVPEFHVEGFDGPLDLLLDLAERQRLDLGILSIADLAAQFVDEAERLAQTTPLMQRADWVIWIARLVFLRSRLLFATQAEKQVAESEARRTADQIEGLLQMRAAADWLEARPQLGVSVFTRGGARADSSVSAWQGTYFSLMEACLSVLEQELARVATSVPVYRINVPAYWRVTDALTLVCEKIANGTFRSIWEDCMLLTDLRGPDRIIDRRAVVAATFVAGLELVRRGEASIANVAFPSP
;
A
#
# COMPACT_ATOMS: atom_id res chain seq x y z
N MET A 1 15.14 51.88 -9.09
CA MET A 1 15.03 50.97 -7.94
C MET A 1 14.06 49.87 -8.37
N LEU A 2 14.60 48.74 -8.83
CA LEU A 2 13.78 47.54 -9.07
C LEU A 2 13.40 46.94 -7.71
N PRO A 3 12.21 46.35 -7.55
CA PRO A 3 11.85 45.63 -6.33
C PRO A 3 12.65 44.32 -6.26
N ASP A 4 13.23 44.06 -5.09
CA ASP A 4 13.84 42.78 -4.72
C ASP A 4 12.88 41.64 -5.03
N LYS A 5 13.33 40.75 -5.90
CA LYS A 5 12.90 39.36 -5.90
C LYS A 5 13.95 38.60 -5.10
N ASP A 6 13.49 37.60 -4.36
CA ASP A 6 14.28 36.54 -3.72
C ASP A 6 14.43 36.69 -2.18
N GLU A 7 13.33 36.48 -1.47
CA GLU A 7 13.37 35.84 -0.15
C GLU A 7 12.31 34.73 -0.12
N ASP A 8 12.59 33.67 -0.87
CA ASP A 8 11.84 32.41 -0.86
C ASP A 8 12.24 31.60 0.39
N TRP A 9 11.60 31.91 1.52
CA TRP A 9 11.80 31.22 2.81
C TRP A 9 11.10 29.84 2.89
N GLY A 10 10.79 29.22 1.75
CA GLY A 10 10.19 27.89 1.70
C GLY A 10 11.26 26.80 1.65
N ASP A 11 11.55 26.16 2.79
CA ASP A 11 12.24 24.85 2.77
C ASP A 11 11.49 23.92 1.81
N GLN A 12 12.22 23.26 0.90
CA GLN A 12 11.64 22.22 0.06
C GLN A 12 10.93 21.19 0.97
N PRO A 13 9.73 20.71 0.60
CA PRO A 13 9.00 19.76 1.43
C PRO A 13 9.93 18.58 1.75
N ARG A 14 10.19 18.37 3.05
CA ARG A 14 11.05 17.28 3.53
C ARG A 14 10.52 15.97 2.98
N ARG A 15 11.26 15.31 2.09
CA ARG A 15 10.95 13.94 1.68
C ARG A 15 11.00 13.06 2.91
N LEU A 16 9.93 12.32 3.18
CA LEU A 16 10.04 11.17 4.06
C LEU A 16 11.05 10.19 3.42
N PRO A 17 12.01 9.63 4.16
CA PRO A 17 12.68 8.43 3.71
C PRO A 17 11.58 7.41 3.40
N ARG A 18 11.56 6.86 2.18
CA ARG A 18 10.70 5.71 1.88
C ARG A 18 10.96 4.65 2.96
N PRO A 19 9.93 3.93 3.43
CA PRO A 19 10.12 2.86 4.41
C PRO A 19 11.24 1.95 3.89
N ALA A 20 12.28 1.78 4.71
CA ALA A 20 13.53 1.11 4.34
C ALA A 20 13.30 -0.38 4.04
N VAL A 21 12.75 -0.66 2.87
CA VAL A 21 13.18 -1.78 2.04
C VAL A 21 14.64 -1.48 1.70
N PRO A 22 15.57 -2.45 1.69
CA PRO A 22 16.91 -2.20 1.17
C PRO A 22 16.82 -1.76 -0.30
N GLU A 23 16.72 -0.45 -0.53
CA GLU A 23 16.75 0.21 -1.83
C GLU A 23 18.19 0.21 -2.32
N PHE A 24 18.59 -0.89 -2.93
CA PHE A 24 19.90 -0.99 -3.55
C PHE A 24 19.82 -0.41 -4.95
N HIS A 25 20.27 0.82 -5.10
CA HIS A 25 20.27 1.57 -6.35
C HIS A 25 21.29 0.96 -7.32
N VAL A 26 20.81 0.43 -8.43
CA VAL A 26 21.67 0.09 -9.57
C VAL A 26 21.77 1.35 -10.42
N GLU A 27 22.87 2.09 -10.29
CA GLU A 27 23.16 3.30 -11.10
C GLU A 27 21.98 4.31 -11.21
N GLY A 28 21.10 4.35 -10.20
CA GLY A 28 19.94 5.26 -10.13
C GLY A 28 18.56 4.65 -10.41
N PHE A 29 18.44 3.34 -10.70
CA PHE A 29 17.16 2.68 -10.96
C PHE A 29 16.75 1.69 -9.86
N ASP A 30 15.48 1.72 -9.47
CA ASP A 30 14.89 0.85 -8.44
C ASP A 30 14.42 -0.53 -8.98
N GLY A 31 14.59 -0.79 -10.29
CA GLY A 31 14.22 -2.06 -10.92
C GLY A 31 14.15 -1.99 -12.44
N PRO A 32 13.88 -3.13 -13.12
CA PRO A 32 13.85 -3.20 -14.58
C PRO A 32 12.72 -2.35 -15.18
N LEU A 33 11.61 -2.19 -14.46
CA LEU A 33 10.50 -1.36 -14.90
C LEU A 33 10.88 0.13 -14.91
N ASP A 34 11.61 0.59 -13.90
CA ASP A 34 12.01 2.00 -13.81
C ASP A 34 12.98 2.38 -14.93
N LEU A 35 13.94 1.50 -15.25
CA LEU A 35 14.79 1.65 -16.42
C LEU A 35 13.97 1.69 -17.72
N LEU A 36 13.00 0.77 -17.88
CA LEU A 36 12.17 0.72 -19.07
C LEU A 36 11.35 2.01 -19.23
N LEU A 37 10.80 2.54 -18.14
CA LEU A 37 10.04 3.79 -18.14
C LEU A 37 10.95 4.98 -18.48
N ASP A 38 12.16 5.05 -17.94
CA ASP A 38 13.13 6.10 -18.27
C ASP A 38 13.57 6.05 -19.74
N LEU A 39 13.83 4.86 -20.28
CA LEU A 39 14.10 4.69 -21.71
C LEU A 39 12.91 5.08 -22.58
N ALA A 40 11.69 4.75 -22.16
CA ALA A 40 10.46 5.15 -22.86
C ALA A 40 10.24 6.67 -22.84
N GLU A 41 10.56 7.32 -21.72
CA GLU A 41 10.48 8.77 -21.56
C GLU A 41 11.53 9.48 -22.44
N ARG A 42 12.77 8.98 -22.50
CA ARG A 42 13.84 9.48 -23.38
C ARG A 42 13.49 9.39 -24.86
N GLN A 43 12.73 8.38 -25.28
CA GLN A 43 12.26 8.24 -26.67
C GLN A 43 11.15 9.24 -27.07
N ARG A 44 10.69 10.11 -26.15
CA ARG A 44 9.65 11.12 -26.38
C ARG A 44 8.36 10.53 -26.97
N LEU A 45 7.65 9.73 -26.17
CA LEU A 45 6.19 9.46 -26.24
C LEU A 45 5.52 9.28 -27.62
N ASP A 46 6.22 8.76 -28.63
CA ASP A 46 5.59 8.13 -29.80
C ASP A 46 5.77 6.62 -29.67
N LEU A 47 5.03 5.99 -28.75
CA LEU A 47 5.01 4.52 -28.55
C LEU A 47 4.21 3.81 -29.66
N GLY A 48 4.56 4.05 -30.93
CA GLY A 48 4.09 3.27 -32.07
C GLY A 48 4.68 1.85 -32.11
N ILE A 49 4.22 1.05 -33.07
CA ILE A 49 4.69 -0.34 -33.25
C ILE A 49 6.20 -0.41 -33.52
N LEU A 50 6.74 0.56 -34.27
CA LEU A 50 8.16 0.57 -34.64
C LEU A 50 9.05 0.98 -33.44
N SER A 51 8.59 1.91 -32.61
CA SER A 51 9.36 2.37 -31.44
C SER A 51 9.41 1.33 -30.33
N ILE A 52 8.46 0.39 -30.22
CA ILE A 52 8.58 -0.68 -29.20
C ILE A 52 9.70 -1.67 -29.52
N ALA A 53 9.98 -1.91 -30.81
CA ALA A 53 11.09 -2.75 -31.22
C ALA A 53 12.44 -2.08 -30.94
N ASP A 54 12.51 -0.76 -31.08
CA ASP A 54 13.68 0.04 -30.75
C ASP A 54 13.87 0.19 -29.24
N LEU A 55 12.80 0.37 -28.48
CA LEU A 55 12.79 0.33 -27.01
C LEU A 55 13.32 -1.01 -26.50
N ALA A 56 12.87 -2.12 -27.09
CA ALA A 56 13.37 -3.45 -26.77
C ALA A 56 14.89 -3.58 -27.00
N ALA A 57 15.41 -2.98 -28.07
CA ALA A 57 16.85 -2.96 -28.35
C ALA A 57 17.62 -2.22 -27.25
N GLN A 58 17.19 -0.99 -26.95
CA GLN A 58 17.86 -0.13 -25.97
C GLN A 58 17.79 -0.72 -24.56
N PHE A 59 16.67 -1.35 -24.21
CA PHE A 59 16.53 -2.02 -22.93
C PHE A 59 17.54 -3.17 -22.76
N VAL A 60 17.78 -3.96 -23.81
CA VAL A 60 18.78 -5.04 -23.76
C VAL A 60 20.18 -4.48 -23.63
N ASP A 61 20.54 -3.49 -24.44
CA ASP A 61 21.88 -2.88 -24.40
C ASP A 61 22.18 -2.27 -23.02
N GLU A 62 21.20 -1.57 -22.45
CA GLU A 62 21.34 -0.95 -21.13
C GLU A 62 21.34 -1.97 -20.00
N ALA A 63 20.52 -3.03 -20.13
CA ALA A 63 20.54 -4.16 -19.21
C ALA A 63 21.87 -4.91 -19.21
N GLU A 64 22.51 -5.10 -20.37
CA GLU A 64 23.85 -5.72 -20.45
C GLU A 64 24.93 -4.85 -19.82
N ARG A 65 24.85 -3.52 -19.97
CA ARG A 65 25.74 -2.58 -19.28
C ARG A 65 25.62 -2.70 -17.77
N LEU A 66 24.39 -2.65 -17.26
CA LEU A 66 24.11 -2.71 -15.83
C LEU A 66 24.38 -4.12 -15.26
N ALA A 67 24.23 -5.17 -16.05
CA ALA A 67 24.62 -6.52 -15.67
C ALA A 67 26.13 -6.65 -15.37
N GLN A 68 26.98 -5.66 -15.65
CA GLN A 68 28.37 -5.70 -15.21
C GLN A 68 28.53 -5.27 -13.74
N THR A 69 27.62 -4.44 -13.23
CA THR A 69 27.69 -3.81 -11.90
C THR A 69 26.63 -4.34 -10.91
N THR A 70 25.53 -4.93 -11.39
CA THR A 70 24.44 -5.47 -10.56
C THR A 70 24.70 -6.89 -10.04
N PRO A 71 24.39 -7.27 -8.79
CA PRO A 71 24.47 -8.68 -8.33
C PRO A 71 23.47 -9.62 -9.03
N LEU A 72 23.83 -10.90 -9.19
CA LEU A 72 23.08 -11.90 -9.97
C LEU A 72 21.59 -12.02 -9.59
N MET A 73 21.26 -11.96 -8.30
CA MET A 73 19.88 -12.08 -7.80
C MET A 73 18.94 -11.00 -8.35
N GLN A 74 19.41 -9.75 -8.50
CA GLN A 74 18.60 -8.65 -9.03
C GLN A 74 18.41 -8.74 -10.55
N ARG A 75 19.31 -9.40 -11.27
CA ARG A 75 19.22 -9.56 -12.73
C ARG A 75 18.09 -10.50 -13.14
N ALA A 76 17.58 -11.34 -12.24
CA ALA A 76 16.55 -12.32 -12.58
C ALA A 76 15.29 -11.68 -13.17
N ASP A 77 14.81 -10.58 -12.57
CA ASP A 77 13.61 -9.87 -13.04
C ASP A 77 13.84 -9.17 -14.39
N TRP A 78 15.10 -8.82 -14.69
CA TRP A 78 15.49 -8.19 -15.95
C TRP A 78 15.41 -9.19 -17.10
N VAL A 79 15.85 -10.44 -16.87
CA VAL A 79 15.82 -11.49 -17.89
C VAL A 79 14.40 -11.75 -18.38
N ILE A 80 13.39 -11.66 -17.51
CA ILE A 80 11.97 -11.86 -17.89
C ILE A 80 11.52 -10.79 -18.90
N TRP A 81 11.79 -9.51 -18.58
CA TRP A 81 11.43 -8.40 -19.46
C TRP A 81 12.25 -8.39 -20.75
N ILE A 82 13.54 -8.68 -20.68
CA ILE A 82 14.42 -8.85 -21.84
C ILE A 82 13.87 -9.95 -22.75
N ALA A 83 13.61 -11.14 -22.21
CA ALA A 83 13.12 -12.27 -22.99
C ALA A 83 11.80 -11.94 -23.68
N ARG A 84 10.88 -11.29 -22.97
CA ARG A 84 9.58 -10.87 -23.52
C ARG A 84 9.74 -9.86 -24.66
N LEU A 85 10.56 -8.82 -24.46
CA LEU A 85 10.76 -7.75 -25.43
C LEU A 85 11.55 -8.22 -26.66
N VAL A 86 12.57 -9.05 -26.46
CA VAL A 86 13.34 -9.69 -27.55
C VAL A 86 12.46 -10.63 -28.35
N PHE A 87 11.63 -11.44 -27.68
CA PHE A 87 10.69 -12.32 -28.37
C PHE A 87 9.69 -11.53 -29.21
N LEU A 88 9.14 -10.45 -28.64
CA LEU A 88 8.23 -9.55 -29.35
C LEU A 88 8.92 -8.90 -30.56
N ARG A 89 10.14 -8.39 -30.41
CA ARG A 89 10.94 -7.81 -31.50
C ARG A 89 11.20 -8.84 -32.62
N SER A 90 11.60 -10.06 -32.27
CA SER A 90 11.84 -11.13 -33.24
C SER A 90 10.58 -11.42 -34.08
N ARG A 91 9.41 -11.51 -33.44
CA ARG A 91 8.13 -11.73 -34.13
C ARG A 91 7.71 -10.55 -35.01
N LEU A 92 7.99 -9.31 -34.62
CA LEU A 92 7.69 -8.14 -35.45
C LEU A 92 8.56 -8.08 -36.73
N LEU A 93 9.79 -8.60 -36.67
CA LEU A 93 10.75 -8.56 -37.79
C LEU A 93 10.68 -9.77 -38.72
N PHE A 94 10.46 -10.99 -38.20
CA PHE A 94 10.67 -12.25 -38.95
C PHE A 94 9.42 -13.13 -39.13
N ALA A 95 8.26 -12.75 -38.61
CA ALA A 95 7.08 -13.61 -38.63
C ALA A 95 6.29 -13.57 -39.95
N THR A 96 5.48 -14.60 -40.19
CA THR A 96 4.53 -14.63 -41.31
C THR A 96 3.46 -13.54 -41.18
N GLN A 97 2.77 -13.16 -42.26
CA GLN A 97 1.81 -12.05 -42.24
C GLN A 97 0.71 -12.20 -41.18
N ALA A 98 0.22 -13.42 -40.93
CA ALA A 98 -0.79 -13.69 -39.90
C ALA A 98 -0.20 -13.54 -38.48
N GLU A 99 1.00 -14.07 -38.24
CA GLU A 99 1.68 -13.98 -36.95
C GLU A 99 2.13 -12.55 -36.62
N LYS A 100 2.47 -11.78 -37.67
CA LYS A 100 2.83 -10.37 -37.57
C LYS A 100 1.66 -9.52 -37.07
N GLN A 101 0.45 -9.73 -37.58
CA GLN A 101 -0.74 -9.02 -37.06
C GLN A 101 -0.98 -9.30 -35.58
N VAL A 102 -0.76 -10.55 -35.14
CA VAL A 102 -0.86 -10.90 -33.71
C VAL A 102 0.21 -10.18 -32.90
N ALA A 103 1.47 -10.20 -33.36
CA ALA A 103 2.58 -9.54 -32.68
C ALA A 103 2.39 -8.02 -32.60
N GLU A 104 1.86 -7.39 -33.66
CA GLU A 104 1.52 -5.96 -33.67
C GLU A 104 0.44 -5.63 -32.64
N SER A 105 -0.57 -6.48 -32.49
CA SER A 105 -1.60 -6.29 -31.46
C SER A 105 -1.03 -6.41 -30.04
N GLU A 106 -0.07 -7.32 -29.84
CA GLU A 106 0.59 -7.57 -28.56
C GLU A 106 1.56 -6.44 -28.20
N ALA A 107 2.25 -5.90 -29.20
CA ALA A 107 3.06 -4.69 -29.09
C ALA A 107 2.23 -3.48 -28.67
N ARG A 108 1.09 -3.23 -29.33
CA ARG A 108 0.20 -2.12 -28.95
C ARG A 108 -0.27 -2.20 -27.50
N ARG A 109 -0.73 -3.39 -27.05
CA ARG A 109 -1.12 -3.59 -25.65
C ARG A 109 0.00 -3.31 -24.66
N THR A 110 1.23 -3.68 -25.04
CA THR A 110 2.41 -3.43 -24.20
C THR A 110 2.75 -1.95 -24.16
N ALA A 111 2.67 -1.25 -25.29
CA ALA A 111 2.82 0.20 -25.38
C ALA A 111 1.80 0.93 -24.48
N ASP A 112 0.52 0.56 -24.59
CA ASP A 112 -0.55 1.15 -23.77
C ASP A 112 -0.30 0.95 -22.26
N GLN A 113 0.23 -0.22 -21.87
CA GLN A 113 0.60 -0.49 -20.48
C GLN A 113 1.73 0.42 -20.00
N ILE A 114 2.78 0.59 -20.81
CA ILE A 114 3.92 1.45 -20.49
C ILE A 114 3.47 2.90 -20.38
N GLU A 115 2.64 3.37 -21.32
CA GLU A 115 2.08 4.71 -21.27
C GLU A 115 1.24 4.95 -20.01
N GLY A 116 0.37 3.99 -19.65
CA GLY A 116 -0.41 4.05 -18.42
C GLY A 116 0.48 4.16 -17.17
N LEU A 117 1.60 3.43 -17.14
CA LEU A 117 2.57 3.51 -16.04
C LEU A 117 3.31 4.85 -16.00
N LEU A 118 3.66 5.44 -17.14
CA LEU A 118 4.23 6.79 -17.21
C LEU A 118 3.25 7.84 -16.68
N GLN A 119 1.97 7.73 -17.03
CA GLN A 119 0.93 8.62 -16.50
C GLN A 119 0.77 8.47 -14.98
N MET A 120 0.83 7.24 -14.47
CA MET A 120 0.82 6.98 -13.03
C MET A 120 2.05 7.56 -12.33
N ARG A 121 3.24 7.46 -12.93
CA ARG A 121 4.47 8.08 -12.42
C ARG A 121 4.33 9.60 -12.34
N ALA A 122 3.88 10.23 -13.42
CA ALA A 122 3.65 11.68 -13.44
C ALA A 122 2.62 12.12 -12.38
N ALA A 123 1.56 11.32 -12.17
CA ALA A 123 0.58 11.58 -11.12
C ALA A 123 1.18 11.41 -9.70
N ALA A 124 2.04 10.41 -9.49
CA ALA A 124 2.75 10.21 -8.24
C ALA A 124 3.69 11.39 -7.94
N ASP A 125 4.48 11.83 -8.93
CA ASP A 125 5.37 12.99 -8.80
C ASP A 125 4.58 14.27 -8.47
N TRP A 126 3.43 14.45 -9.11
CA TRP A 126 2.53 15.56 -8.83
C TRP A 126 1.92 15.52 -7.43
N LEU A 127 1.58 14.33 -6.92
CA LEU A 127 1.11 14.14 -5.55
C LEU A 127 2.23 14.37 -4.53
N GLU A 128 3.45 13.93 -4.83
CA GLU A 128 4.62 14.15 -3.97
C GLU A 128 4.99 15.63 -3.87
N ALA A 129 4.84 16.39 -4.96
CA ALA A 129 5.08 17.84 -4.96
C ALA A 129 4.06 18.63 -4.12
N ARG A 130 2.94 18.03 -3.73
CA ARG A 130 1.92 18.70 -2.92
C ARG A 130 2.26 18.68 -1.44
N PRO A 131 1.85 19.71 -0.68
CA PRO A 131 2.00 19.71 0.75
C PRO A 131 1.24 18.54 1.40
N GLN A 132 1.95 17.69 2.12
CA GLN A 132 1.42 16.49 2.77
C GLN A 132 1.04 16.77 4.22
N LEU A 133 -0.16 16.32 4.62
CA LEU A 133 -0.61 16.39 6.00
C LEU A 133 0.28 15.52 6.91
N GLY A 134 0.74 16.08 8.02
CA GLY A 134 1.66 15.43 8.95
C GLY A 134 3.14 15.53 8.56
N VAL A 135 3.47 16.10 7.39
CA VAL A 135 4.86 16.35 6.95
C VAL A 135 5.11 17.85 6.79
N SER A 136 4.41 18.48 5.84
CA SER A 136 4.52 19.92 5.58
C SER A 136 3.33 20.71 6.12
N VAL A 137 2.18 20.06 6.31
CA VAL A 137 0.96 20.69 6.87
C VAL A 137 0.54 19.94 8.11
N PHE A 138 0.54 20.59 9.26
CA PHE A 138 0.09 20.00 10.52
C PHE A 138 -1.32 20.50 10.83
N THR A 139 -2.22 19.58 11.20
CA THR A 139 -3.54 19.96 11.66
C THR A 139 -3.43 20.60 13.04
N ARG A 140 -4.25 21.62 13.30
CA ARG A 140 -4.37 22.17 14.64
C ARG A 140 -4.98 21.06 15.53
N GLY A 141 -4.21 20.56 16.49
CA GLY A 141 -4.70 19.63 17.50
C GLY A 141 -5.97 20.19 18.14
N GLY A 142 -7.03 19.39 18.17
CA GLY A 142 -8.35 19.80 18.61
C GLY A 142 -8.38 20.19 20.08
N ALA A 143 -8.03 21.44 20.36
CA ALA A 143 -8.59 22.21 21.46
C ALA A 143 -9.27 23.39 20.79
N ARG A 144 -10.61 23.40 20.81
CA ARG A 144 -11.35 24.65 20.70
C ARG A 144 -10.74 25.54 21.78
N ALA A 145 -9.99 26.57 21.38
CA ALA A 145 -9.56 27.57 22.34
C ALA A 145 -10.85 28.17 22.88
N ASP A 146 -11.23 27.79 24.10
CA ASP A 146 -12.25 28.51 24.82
C ASP A 146 -11.81 29.97 24.79
N SER A 147 -12.66 30.83 24.23
CA SER A 147 -12.40 32.26 24.10
C SER A 147 -12.36 32.97 25.46
N SER A 148 -12.33 32.22 26.57
CA SER A 148 -11.89 32.70 27.88
C SER A 148 -10.37 32.76 27.91
N VAL A 149 -9.79 33.68 27.13
CA VAL A 149 -8.43 34.15 27.39
C VAL A 149 -8.47 34.88 28.72
N SER A 150 -8.37 34.14 29.82
CA SER A 150 -7.79 34.68 31.03
C SER A 150 -6.35 35.00 30.67
N ALA A 151 -5.99 36.27 30.70
CA ALA A 151 -4.63 36.74 30.51
C ALA A 151 -3.76 36.21 31.67
N TRP A 152 -3.43 34.93 31.63
CA TRP A 152 -2.34 34.39 32.43
C TRP A 152 -1.08 35.04 31.88
N GLN A 153 -0.54 36.00 32.64
CA GLN A 153 0.80 36.53 32.44
C GLN A 153 1.79 35.39 32.74
N GLY A 154 1.94 34.48 31.78
CA GLY A 154 3.01 33.50 31.78
C GLY A 154 4.33 34.27 31.64
N THR A 155 5.21 34.11 32.61
CA THR A 155 6.58 34.62 32.49
C THR A 155 7.31 33.77 31.44
N TYR A 156 8.34 34.31 30.77
CA TYR A 156 9.15 33.57 29.79
C TYR A 156 9.61 32.18 30.31
N PHE A 157 9.84 32.08 31.62
CA PHE A 157 10.16 30.83 32.31
C PHE A 157 9.06 29.75 32.18
N SER A 158 7.78 30.10 32.34
CA SER A 158 6.68 29.12 32.24
C SER A 158 6.47 28.63 30.81
N LEU A 159 6.76 29.47 29.81
CA LEU A 159 6.79 29.05 28.41
C LEU A 159 7.92 28.03 28.19
N MET A 160 9.12 28.33 28.71
CA MET A 160 10.28 27.45 28.57
C MET A 160 10.01 26.08 29.20
N GLU A 161 9.42 26.05 30.40
CA GLU A 161 9.07 24.81 31.13
C GLU A 161 8.01 23.98 30.39
N ALA A 162 7.00 24.64 29.81
CA ALA A 162 6.00 23.96 28.99
C ALA A 162 6.60 23.42 27.67
N CYS A 163 7.49 24.16 27.02
CA CYS A 163 8.20 23.68 25.83
C CYS A 163 9.11 22.50 26.14
N LEU A 164 9.79 22.52 27.29
CA LEU A 164 10.68 21.43 27.72
C LEU A 164 9.90 20.15 27.96
N SER A 165 8.76 20.23 28.66
CA SER A 165 7.93 19.05 28.96
C SER A 165 7.35 18.38 27.71
N VAL A 166 6.96 19.16 26.70
CA VAL A 166 6.53 18.63 25.39
C VAL A 166 7.70 17.97 24.65
N LEU A 167 8.88 18.60 24.65
CA LEU A 167 10.07 18.04 24.02
C LEU A 167 10.51 16.73 24.67
N GLU A 168 10.51 16.64 26.00
CA GLU A 168 10.81 15.41 26.75
C GLU A 168 9.82 14.30 26.43
N GLN A 169 8.54 14.62 26.28
CA GLN A 169 7.51 13.65 25.93
C GLN A 169 7.69 13.10 24.51
N GLU A 170 8.06 13.96 23.54
CA GLU A 170 8.36 13.52 22.17
C GLU A 170 9.70 12.77 22.08
N LEU A 171 10.72 13.17 22.84
CA LEU A 171 11.99 12.43 22.94
C LEU A 171 11.78 11.03 23.53
N ALA A 172 10.91 10.90 24.55
CA ALA A 172 10.54 9.61 25.11
C ALA A 172 9.78 8.72 24.11
N ARG A 173 8.93 9.32 23.26
CA ARG A 173 8.27 8.62 22.15
C ARG A 173 9.27 8.15 21.10
N VAL A 174 10.24 8.99 20.73
CA VAL A 174 11.28 8.65 19.75
C VAL A 174 12.23 7.57 20.27
N ALA A 175 12.61 7.63 21.55
CA ALA A 175 13.47 6.63 22.18
C ALA A 175 12.80 5.26 22.31
N THR A 176 11.46 5.22 22.40
CA THR A 176 10.67 3.98 22.41
C THR A 176 10.24 3.54 21.01
N SER A 177 10.34 4.41 20.00
CA SER A 177 10.06 4.08 18.61
C SER A 177 11.31 3.58 17.88
N VAL A 178 11.86 2.45 18.31
CA VAL A 178 12.35 1.50 17.31
C VAL A 178 11.08 0.76 16.88
N PRO A 179 10.52 1.00 15.67
CA PRO A 179 9.39 0.20 15.22
C PRO A 179 9.92 -1.21 15.00
N VAL A 180 9.88 -2.03 16.05
CA VAL A 180 9.98 -3.47 15.91
C VAL A 180 8.76 -3.83 15.08
N TYR A 181 8.98 -4.02 13.78
CA TYR A 181 7.97 -4.48 12.85
C TYR A 181 7.52 -5.86 13.31
N ARG A 182 6.49 -5.88 14.16
CA ARG A 182 5.72 -7.08 14.44
C ARG A 182 4.73 -7.15 13.31
N ILE A 183 4.89 -8.14 12.44
CA ILE A 183 3.84 -8.58 11.54
C ILE A 183 2.60 -8.73 12.42
N ASN A 184 1.61 -7.84 12.22
CA ASN A 184 0.32 -8.00 12.85
C ASN A 184 -0.29 -9.22 12.18
N VAL A 185 -0.16 -10.39 12.82
CA VAL A 185 -0.86 -11.59 12.35
C VAL A 185 -2.30 -11.36 12.80
N PRO A 186 -3.24 -11.00 11.90
CA PRO A 186 -4.63 -10.83 12.28
C PRO A 186 -5.08 -12.08 13.03
N ALA A 187 -5.62 -11.88 14.23
CA ALA A 187 -6.11 -12.94 15.06
C ALA A 187 -7.41 -13.47 14.44
N TYR A 188 -7.30 -14.33 13.42
CA TYR A 188 -8.46 -14.99 12.85
C TYR A 188 -9.06 -15.91 13.90
N TRP A 189 -10.32 -15.67 14.24
CA TRP A 189 -11.09 -16.59 15.08
C TRP A 189 -11.22 -17.93 14.37
N ARG A 190 -10.65 -19.00 14.95
CA ARG A 190 -10.67 -20.31 14.31
C ARG A 190 -12.06 -20.92 14.42
N VAL A 191 -12.44 -21.71 13.42
CA VAL A 191 -13.71 -22.44 13.41
C VAL A 191 -13.80 -23.42 14.60
N THR A 192 -12.68 -23.99 15.05
CA THR A 192 -12.61 -24.84 16.25
C THR A 192 -12.99 -24.09 17.54
N ASP A 193 -12.56 -22.84 17.64
CA ASP A 193 -12.80 -22.00 18.81
C ASP A 193 -14.26 -21.52 18.79
N ALA A 194 -14.82 -21.28 17.61
CA ALA A 194 -16.26 -21.05 17.44
C ALA A 194 -17.11 -22.28 17.79
N LEU A 195 -16.69 -23.50 17.41
CA LEU A 195 -17.41 -24.74 17.74
C LEU A 195 -17.48 -24.99 19.24
N THR A 196 -16.35 -24.87 19.94
CA THR A 196 -16.30 -25.06 21.40
C THR A 196 -17.23 -24.09 22.11
N LEU A 197 -17.23 -22.82 21.70
CA LEU A 197 -18.10 -21.80 22.24
C LEU A 197 -19.59 -22.07 21.99
N VAL A 198 -19.96 -22.43 20.75
CA VAL A 198 -21.34 -22.74 20.40
C VAL A 198 -21.84 -23.94 21.22
N CYS A 199 -21.04 -24.99 21.33
CA CYS A 199 -21.38 -26.17 22.15
C CYS A 199 -21.53 -25.82 23.64
N GLU A 200 -20.63 -25.00 24.20
CA GLU A 200 -20.71 -24.54 25.58
C GLU A 200 -21.99 -23.72 25.85
N LYS A 201 -22.34 -22.82 24.93
CA LYS A 201 -23.55 -22.00 25.02
C LYS A 201 -24.84 -22.82 24.90
N ILE A 202 -24.85 -23.84 24.04
CA ILE A 202 -25.94 -24.81 23.93
C ILE A 202 -26.08 -25.61 25.24
N ALA A 203 -24.97 -26.12 25.79
CA ALA A 203 -24.95 -26.89 27.04
C ALA A 203 -25.46 -26.07 28.23
N ASN A 204 -25.10 -24.78 28.30
CA ASN A 204 -25.48 -23.88 29.39
C ASN A 204 -26.91 -23.32 29.26
N GLY A 205 -27.66 -23.65 28.20
CA GLY A 205 -29.04 -23.18 28.00
C GLY A 205 -29.18 -21.66 27.78
N THR A 206 -28.06 -20.97 27.50
CA THR A 206 -28.01 -19.51 27.26
C THR A 206 -28.18 -19.15 25.79
N PHE A 207 -28.57 -20.12 24.96
CA PHE A 207 -28.76 -20.01 23.53
C PHE A 207 -30.03 -19.20 23.17
N ARG A 208 -30.03 -17.89 23.44
CA ARG A 208 -31.11 -16.98 23.01
C ARG A 208 -30.70 -16.12 21.81
N SER A 209 -29.46 -15.63 21.80
CA SER A 209 -28.92 -14.81 20.70
C SER A 209 -27.42 -15.07 20.53
N ILE A 210 -27.08 -16.08 19.72
CA ILE A 210 -25.68 -16.41 19.36
C ILE A 210 -24.92 -15.16 18.90
N TRP A 211 -25.62 -14.27 18.17
CA TRP A 211 -25.06 -13.07 17.59
C TRP A 211 -24.72 -11.98 18.60
N GLU A 212 -25.40 -11.88 19.74
CA GLU A 212 -25.08 -10.85 20.74
C GLU A 212 -23.88 -11.31 21.59
N ASP A 213 -23.88 -12.59 21.98
CA ASP A 213 -22.82 -13.19 22.77
C ASP A 213 -21.49 -13.28 22.02
N CYS A 214 -21.51 -13.60 20.71
CA CYS A 214 -20.29 -13.64 19.90
C CYS A 214 -19.68 -12.25 19.67
N MET A 215 -20.50 -11.20 19.71
CA MET A 215 -20.05 -9.81 19.49
C MET A 215 -19.39 -9.19 20.72
N LEU A 216 -19.59 -9.77 21.91
CA LEU A 216 -18.98 -9.31 23.17
C LEU A 216 -17.54 -9.81 23.36
N LEU A 217 -17.11 -10.80 22.56
CA LEU A 217 -15.80 -11.46 22.69
C LEU A 217 -14.70 -10.80 21.86
N THR A 218 -15.05 -9.87 20.97
CA THR A 218 -14.08 -9.13 20.19
C THR A 218 -13.46 -8.05 21.07
N ASP A 219 -12.13 -8.04 21.20
CA ASP A 219 -11.44 -6.99 21.94
C ASP A 219 -11.62 -5.66 21.20
N LEU A 220 -12.55 -4.82 21.68
CA LEU A 220 -12.98 -3.59 21.02
C LEU A 220 -11.87 -2.52 20.97
N ARG A 221 -10.62 -2.81 21.34
CA ARG A 221 -9.57 -1.80 21.53
C ARG A 221 -8.64 -1.59 20.32
N GLY A 222 -8.65 -2.45 19.30
CA GLY A 222 -7.78 -2.34 18.12
C GLY A 222 -8.33 -1.49 16.95
N PRO A 223 -7.48 -1.09 15.97
CA PRO A 223 -7.91 -0.35 14.76
C PRO A 223 -8.70 -1.19 13.74
N ASP A 224 -8.58 -2.53 13.76
CA ASP A 224 -9.19 -3.46 12.78
C ASP A 224 -10.56 -4.04 13.19
N ARG A 225 -11.33 -3.28 13.97
CA ARG A 225 -12.62 -3.71 14.56
C ARG A 225 -13.60 -4.34 13.57
N ILE A 226 -13.63 -3.84 12.33
CA ILE A 226 -14.59 -4.27 11.31
C ILE A 226 -14.24 -5.66 10.77
N ILE A 227 -12.94 -5.95 10.62
CA ILE A 227 -12.44 -7.20 10.05
C ILE A 227 -12.60 -8.32 11.09
N ASP A 228 -12.22 -8.06 12.34
CA ASP A 228 -12.35 -9.03 13.43
C ASP A 228 -13.81 -9.42 13.67
N ARG A 229 -14.72 -8.44 13.63
CA ARG A 229 -16.16 -8.66 13.77
C ARG A 229 -16.71 -9.57 12.66
N ARG A 230 -16.26 -9.38 11.42
CA ARG A 230 -16.67 -10.22 10.27
C ARG A 230 -16.07 -11.62 10.37
N ALA A 231 -14.84 -11.76 10.85
CA ALA A 231 -14.19 -13.04 11.04
C ALA A 231 -14.90 -13.90 12.09
N VAL A 232 -15.27 -13.32 13.24
CA VAL A 232 -16.03 -14.02 14.30
C VAL A 232 -17.40 -14.46 13.77
N VAL A 233 -18.13 -13.58 13.09
CA VAL A 233 -19.44 -13.91 12.49
C VAL A 233 -19.33 -15.07 11.50
N ALA A 234 -18.33 -15.03 10.61
CA ALA A 234 -18.10 -16.07 9.63
C ALA A 234 -17.73 -17.41 10.29
N ALA A 235 -16.84 -17.39 11.28
CA ALA A 235 -16.41 -18.60 11.99
C ALA A 235 -17.56 -19.25 12.78
N THR A 236 -18.40 -18.47 13.46
CA THR A 236 -19.58 -18.98 14.18
C THR A 236 -20.63 -19.53 13.23
N PHE A 237 -20.85 -18.88 12.08
CA PHE A 237 -21.76 -19.40 11.06
C PHE A 237 -21.29 -20.74 10.49
N VAL A 238 -20.01 -20.84 10.14
CA VAL A 238 -19.40 -22.09 9.64
C VAL A 238 -19.43 -23.18 10.71
N ALA A 239 -19.17 -22.84 11.97
CA ALA A 239 -19.31 -23.76 13.09
C ALA A 239 -20.75 -24.30 13.22
N GLY A 240 -21.76 -23.45 13.05
CA GLY A 240 -23.16 -23.86 13.02
C GLY A 240 -23.47 -24.84 11.89
N LEU A 241 -22.99 -24.57 10.67
CA LEU A 241 -23.14 -25.51 9.54
C LEU A 241 -22.41 -26.84 9.76
N GLU A 242 -21.25 -26.79 10.42
CA GLU A 242 -20.46 -27.98 10.76
C GLU A 242 -21.18 -28.86 11.79
N LEU A 243 -21.89 -28.27 12.77
CA LEU A 243 -22.74 -29.02 13.71
C LEU A 243 -23.92 -29.71 13.00
N VAL A 244 -24.54 -29.03 12.04
CA VAL A 244 -25.61 -29.60 11.22
C VAL A 244 -25.09 -30.73 10.33
N ARG A 245 -23.89 -30.55 9.75
CA ARG A 245 -23.21 -31.60 8.98
C ARG A 245 -22.89 -32.84 9.82
N ARG A 246 -22.61 -32.68 11.12
CA ARG A 246 -22.36 -33.77 12.08
C ARG A 246 -23.64 -34.42 12.62
N GLY A 247 -24.81 -33.86 12.33
CA GLY A 247 -26.09 -34.35 12.84
C GLY A 247 -26.36 -34.01 14.31
N GLU A 248 -25.55 -33.14 14.91
CA GLU A 248 -25.68 -32.68 16.31
C GLU A 248 -26.69 -31.53 16.44
N ALA A 249 -27.07 -30.89 15.32
CA ALA A 249 -28.09 -29.86 15.25
C ALA A 249 -29.02 -30.09 14.05
N SER A 250 -30.32 -29.84 14.22
CA SER A 250 -31.30 -29.84 13.12
C SER A 250 -31.74 -28.41 12.81
N ILE A 251 -31.73 -28.05 11.52
CA ILE A 251 -32.31 -26.79 11.07
C ILE A 251 -33.78 -27.07 10.74
N ALA A 252 -34.70 -26.42 11.47
CA ALA A 252 -36.08 -26.30 11.04
C ALA A 252 -36.17 -25.15 10.04
N ASN A 253 -36.65 -25.43 8.82
CA ASN A 253 -36.82 -24.41 7.80
C ASN A 253 -37.97 -23.48 8.21
N VAL A 254 -37.67 -22.26 8.65
CA VAL A 254 -38.68 -21.24 8.93
C VAL A 254 -39.01 -20.56 7.61
N ALA A 255 -40.19 -20.86 7.06
CA ALA A 255 -40.72 -20.16 5.91
C ALA A 255 -41.04 -18.71 6.32
N PHE A 256 -40.31 -17.74 5.76
CA PHE A 256 -40.69 -16.34 5.88
C PHE A 256 -41.95 -16.09 5.04
N PRO A 257 -43.01 -15.46 5.59
CA PRO A 257 -44.12 -15.02 4.77
C PRO A 257 -43.60 -13.99 3.75
N SER A 258 -43.84 -14.28 2.48
CA SER A 258 -43.57 -13.37 1.36
C SER A 258 -44.30 -12.03 1.53
N PRO A 259 -43.72 -10.90 1.07
CA PRO A 259 -44.26 -9.55 1.27
C PRO A 259 -45.66 -9.35 0.66
#